data_AF-A0A1F6ZN40-F1
#
_entry.id   AF-A0A1F6ZN40-F1
#
_cell.length_a   1.000
_cell.length_b   1.000
_cell.length_c   1.000
_cell.angle_alpha   90.00
_cell.angle_beta   90.00
_cell.angle_gamma   90.00
#
_symmetry.space_group_name_H-M   'P 1'
#
loop_
_entity.id
_entity.type
_entity.pdbx_description
1 polymer ?
#
loop_
_entity_poly.entity_id
_entity_poly.type
_entity_poly.pdbx_seq_one_letter_code
_entity_poly.pdbx_strand_id
1 'polypeptide(L)'
;MEKIVYFDKQGRIYLPEELRKYLKFRILVAKAQDKGIFLEPIEEDPIEALAKLGKDKLKKKSVKQLKEEARKEIEDAAVKKIRRH
;
A
#
# COMPACT_ATOMS: atom_id res chain seq x y z
N MET A 1 13.84 14.11 14.94
CA MET A 1 14.29 15.42 14.43
C MET A 1 13.07 16.07 13.82
N GLU A 2 12.60 17.16 14.40
CA GLU A 2 11.42 17.87 13.89
C GLU A 2 11.88 19.02 13.00
N LYS A 3 11.23 19.21 11.85
CA LYS A 3 11.49 20.31 10.92
C LYS A 3 10.14 20.91 10.54
N ILE A 4 10.04 22.23 10.63
CA ILE A 4 8.87 22.97 10.16
C ILE A 4 9.14 23.36 8.71
N VAL A 5 8.18 23.04 7.83
CA VAL A 5 8.21 23.36 6.40
C VAL A 5 6.89 23.99 6.00
N TYR A 6 6.91 24.82 4.97
CA TYR A 6 5.74 25.53 4.49
C TYR A 6 5.35 25.05 3.10
N PHE A 7 4.05 25.10 2.84
CA PHE A 7 3.52 24.88 1.50
C PHE A 7 3.84 26.10 0.61
N ASP A 8 4.14 25.84 -0.65
CA ASP A 8 4.16 26.90 -1.65
C ASP A 8 2.73 27.31 -2.08
N LYS A 9 2.64 28.30 -2.98
CA LYS A 9 1.36 28.80 -3.50
C LYS A 9 0.54 27.75 -4.25
N GLN A 10 1.15 26.63 -4.65
CA GLN A 10 0.51 25.53 -5.38
C GLN A 10 0.19 24.35 -4.45
N GLY A 11 0.43 24.49 -3.14
CA GLY A 11 0.18 23.41 -2.17
C GLY A 11 1.24 22.31 -2.21
N ARG A 12 2.46 22.58 -2.72
CA ARG A 12 3.58 21.63 -2.69
C ARG A 12 4.42 21.84 -1.44
N ILE A 13 4.96 20.75 -0.88
CA ILE A 13 5.94 20.80 0.20
C ILE A 13 7.30 20.38 -0.35
N TYR A 14 8.31 21.20 -0.12
CA TYR A 14 9.69 20.82 -0.40
C TYR A 14 10.30 20.07 0.78
N LEU A 15 10.75 18.83 0.55
CA LEU A 15 11.45 18.07 1.59
C LEU A 15 12.90 18.55 1.73
N PRO A 16 13.33 18.94 2.94
CA PRO A 16 14.72 19.27 3.24
C PRO A 16 15.70 18.19 2.74
N GLU A 17 16.89 18.61 2.31
CA GLU A 17 17.89 17.72 1.70
C GLU A 17 18.25 16.52 2.59
N GLU A 18 18.40 16.76 3.90
CA GLU A 18 18.67 15.73 4.92
C GLU A 18 17.60 14.61 4.88
N LEU A 19 16.32 14.99 4.78
CA LEU A 19 15.21 14.04 4.69
C LEU A 19 15.19 13.32 3.34
N ARG A 20 15.47 14.02 2.23
CA ARG A 20 15.56 13.38 0.90
C ARG A 20 16.66 12.32 0.84
N LYS A 21 17.82 12.62 1.43
CA LYS A 21 18.95 11.67 1.56
C LYS A 21 18.58 10.47 2.44
N TYR A 22 17.94 10.71 3.58
CA TYR A 22 17.46 9.64 4.47
C TYR A 22 16.46 8.71 3.77
N LEU A 23 15.53 9.29 2.99
CA LEU A 23 14.50 8.55 2.25
C LEU A 23 15.04 7.88 0.97
N LYS A 24 16.33 8.04 0.65
CA LYS A 24 17.02 7.46 -0.51
C LYS A 24 16.30 7.68 -1.84
N PHE A 25 15.67 8.83 -2.04
CA PHE A 25 14.93 9.18 -3.27
C PHE A 25 13.83 8.19 -3.69
N ARG A 26 13.28 7.41 -2.74
CA ARG A 26 12.13 6.55 -3.03
C ARG A 26 10.95 7.38 -3.52
N ILE A 27 10.17 6.82 -4.44
CA ILE A 27 8.86 7.37 -4.80
C ILE A 27 7.96 7.18 -3.58
N LEU A 28 7.26 8.23 -3.16
CA LEU A 28 6.39 8.21 -1.98
C LEU A 28 4.96 8.56 -2.37
N VAL A 29 3.99 7.87 -1.77
CA VAL A 29 2.57 8.23 -1.85
C VAL A 29 2.19 9.00 -0.60
N ALA A 30 1.55 10.14 -0.79
CA ALA A 30 0.91 10.89 0.29
C ALA A 30 -0.47 10.31 0.59
N LYS A 31 -0.69 9.91 1.84
CA LYS A 31 -2.01 9.52 2.37
C LYS A 31 -2.43 10.51 3.44
N ALA A 32 -3.58 11.16 3.24
CA ALA A 32 -4.18 12.00 4.26
C ALA A 32 -4.74 11.12 5.39
N GLN A 33 -4.48 11.52 6.64
CA GLN A 33 -5.01 10.93 7.86
C GLN A 33 -5.53 12.05 8.77
N ASP A 34 -6.30 11.70 9.81
CA ASP A 34 -6.92 12.68 10.72
C ASP A 34 -5.94 13.66 11.36
N LYS A 35 -4.67 13.26 11.54
CA LYS A 35 -3.62 14.06 12.19
C LYS A 35 -2.53 14.56 11.23
N GLY A 36 -2.69 14.40 9.92
CA GLY A 36 -1.74 14.94 8.95
C GLY A 36 -1.57 14.08 7.70
N ILE A 37 -0.43 14.26 7.03
CA ILE A 37 -0.09 13.55 5.80
C ILE A 37 0.99 12.51 6.11
N PHE A 38 0.70 11.26 5.79
CA PHE A 38 1.66 10.17 5.88
C PHE A 38 2.29 9.90 4.52
N LEU A 39 3.62 9.86 4.45
CA LEU A 39 4.36 9.52 3.23
C LEU A 39 4.80 8.06 3.30
N GLU A 40 4.27 7.23 2.42
CA GLU A 40 4.58 5.81 2.35
C GLU A 40 5.43 5.52 1.10
N PRO A 41 6.58 4.82 1.23
CA PRO A 41 7.39 4.47 0.08
C PRO A 41 6.68 3.45 -0.81
N ILE A 42 6.72 3.71 -2.12
CA ILE A 42 6.38 2.72 -3.13
C ILE A 42 7.60 1.82 -3.32
N GLU A 43 7.38 0.52 -3.28
CA GLU A 43 8.41 -0.44 -3.69
C GLU A 43 8.72 -0.25 -5.19
N GLU A 44 10.01 -0.22 -5.54
CA GLU A 44 10.46 0.05 -6.92
C GLU A 44 9.95 -1.01 -7.92
N ASP A 45 9.79 -2.25 -7.46
CA ASP A 45 9.18 -3.34 -8.23
C ASP A 45 7.83 -3.74 -7.61
N PRO A 46 6.69 -3.39 -8.25
CA PRO A 46 5.37 -3.77 -7.78
C PRO A 46 5.16 -5.29 -7.77
N ILE A 47 5.84 -6.04 -8.65
CA ILE A 47 5.78 -7.51 -8.69
C ILE A 47 6.49 -8.07 -7.47
N GLU A 48 7.67 -7.55 -7.14
CA GLU A 48 8.41 -7.99 -5.96
C GLU A 48 7.66 -7.66 -4.65
N ALA A 49 7.01 -6.49 -4.61
CA ALA A 49 6.16 -6.07 -3.48
C ALA A 49 4.97 -7.03 -3.28
N LEU A 50 4.26 -7.35 -4.38
CA LEU A 50 3.20 -8.35 -4.38
C LEU A 50 3.72 -9.72 -3.97
N ALA A 51 4.91 -10.10 -4.43
CA ALA A 51 5.54 -11.35 -4.04
C ALA A 51 5.90 -11.38 -2.54
N LYS A 52 6.33 -10.27 -1.93
CA LYS A 52 6.58 -10.16 -0.48
C LYS A 52 5.28 -10.23 0.34
N LEU A 53 4.27 -9.44 -0.03
CA LEU A 53 2.94 -9.49 0.59
C LEU A 53 2.31 -10.88 0.48
N GLY A 54 2.49 -11.50 -0.68
CA GLY A 54 2.05 -12.84 -0.98
C GLY A 54 2.86 -13.89 -0.24
N LYS A 55 4.18 -13.74 -0.06
CA LYS A 55 5.03 -14.79 0.50
C LYS A 55 4.53 -15.29 1.85
N ASP A 56 4.08 -14.44 2.77
CA ASP A 56 3.67 -14.94 4.09
C ASP A 56 2.28 -15.59 4.11
N LYS A 57 1.34 -15.13 3.26
CA LYS A 57 0.00 -15.72 3.13
C LYS A 57 -0.08 -16.90 2.15
N LEU A 58 0.79 -16.91 1.13
CA LEU A 58 0.75 -17.83 -0.02
C LEU A 58 1.79 -18.97 0.09
N LYS A 59 2.90 -18.82 0.83
CA LYS A 59 3.95 -19.87 0.93
C LYS A 59 3.45 -21.24 1.38
N LYS A 60 2.35 -21.29 2.13
CA LYS A 60 1.80 -22.55 2.68
C LYS A 60 0.82 -23.26 1.75
N LYS A 61 0.49 -22.66 0.59
CA LYS A 61 -0.55 -23.18 -0.31
C LYS A 61 -0.01 -23.37 -1.71
N SER A 62 -0.36 -24.49 -2.33
CA SER A 62 -0.12 -24.71 -3.75
C SER A 62 -0.97 -23.75 -4.60
N VAL A 63 -0.52 -23.47 -5.83
CA VAL A 63 -1.29 -22.67 -6.81
C VAL A 63 -2.71 -23.20 -7.00
N LYS A 64 -2.90 -24.52 -6.92
CA LYS A 64 -4.22 -25.17 -7.01
C LYS A 64 -5.13 -24.77 -5.83
N GLN A 65 -4.61 -24.85 -4.60
CA GLN A 65 -5.37 -24.47 -3.40
C GLN A 65 -5.74 -22.98 -3.41
N LEU A 66 -4.83 -22.11 -3.87
CA LEU A 66 -5.11 -20.68 -4.02
C LEU A 66 -6.25 -20.41 -5.02
N LYS A 67 -6.30 -21.14 -6.13
CA LYS A 67 -7.38 -21.02 -7.11
C LYS A 67 -8.73 -21.50 -6.57
N GLU A 68 -8.75 -22.59 -5.81
CA GLU A 68 -9.96 -23.12 -5.18
C GLU A 68 -10.51 -22.17 -4.12
N GLU A 69 -9.64 -21.58 -3.29
CA GLU A 69 -10.05 -20.59 -2.28
C GLU A 69 -10.58 -19.32 -2.91
N ALA A 70 -9.90 -18.78 -3.92
CA ALA A 70 -10.37 -17.60 -4.64
C ALA A 70 -11.76 -17.82 -5.26
N ARG A 71 -12.03 -19.02 -5.81
CA ARG A 71 -13.37 -19.39 -6.32
C ARG A 71 -14.41 -19.42 -5.21
N LYS A 72 -14.10 -20.05 -4.07
CA LYS A 72 -15.01 -20.09 -2.92
C LYS A 72 -15.32 -18.71 -2.36
N GLU A 73 -14.33 -17.83 -2.23
CA GLU A 73 -14.55 -16.46 -1.75
C GLU A 73 -15.50 -15.68 -2.66
N ILE A 74 -15.38 -15.85 -3.98
CA ILE A 74 -16.28 -15.24 -4.96
C ILE A 74 -17.71 -15.79 -4.82
N GLU A 75 -17.85 -17.11 -4.69
CA GLU A 75 -19.15 -17.76 -4.49
C GLU A 75 -19.82 -17.31 -3.18
N ASP A 76 -19.08 -17.29 -2.07
CA ASP A 76 -19.59 -16.85 -0.76
C ASP A 76 -20.00 -15.37 -0.76
N ALA A 77 -19.23 -14.51 -1.45
CA ALA A 77 -19.56 -13.11 -1.62
C ALA A 77 -20.85 -12.92 -2.45
N ALA A 78 -21.03 -13.72 -3.51
CA ALA A 78 -22.25 -13.71 -4.31
C ALA A 78 -23.47 -14.15 -3.49
N VAL A 79 -23.34 -15.23 -2.71
CA VAL A 79 -24.42 -15.73 -1.84
C VAL A 79 -24.78 -14.73 -0.73
N LYS A 80 -23.80 -14.07 -0.10
CA LYS A 80 -24.05 -13.01 0.89
C LYS A 80 -24.77 -11.81 0.30
N LYS A 81 -24.49 -11.47 -0.96
CA LYS A 81 -25.16 -10.36 -1.65
C LYS A 81 -26.62 -10.67 -1.95
N ILE A 82 -26.93 -11.93 -2.27
CA ILE A 82 -28.30 -12.41 -2.50
C ILE A 82 -29.10 -12.44 -1.18
N ARG A 83 -28.49 -12.83 -0.04
CA ARG A 83 -29.18 -12.87 1.27
C ARG A 83 -29.44 -11.51 1.93
N ARG A 84 -28.91 -10.42 1.38
CA ARG A 84 -29.09 -9.05 1.89
C ARG A 84 -30.13 -8.23 1.10
N HIS A 85 -30.73 -8.82 0.06
CA HIS A 85 -31.89 -8.32 -0.65
C HIS A 85 -33.11 -9.19 -0.33
#